data_AF-A0A1U9R0D5-F1
#
_entry.id   AF-A0A1U9R0D5-F1
#
_cell.length_a   1.000
_cell.length_b   1.000
_cell.length_c   1.000
_cell.angle_alpha   90.00
_cell.angle_beta   90.00
_cell.angle_gamma   90.00
#
_symmetry.space_group_name_H-M   'P 1'
#
loop_
_entity.id
_entity.type
_entity.pdbx_description
1 polymer ?
#
loop_
_entity_poly.entity_id
_entity_poly.type
_entity_poly.pdbx_seq_one_letter_code
_entity_poly.pdbx_strand_id
1 'polypeptide(L)'
;MTEQAGLDGSARTRAELLKADHWTDDAYDEFARRCLAAARKTPLFRGIAHFSNNIVDFAVRPAGADPFPAAGGLPWDEEVETEGRPGRQLLRCVADFSTTLDRLETGYLMRVLAVTTGGAMHYGRLKRGQHLVSVTLADDGVDALDWMMNDTVADIREAVLHQPDEHLGGDKNRPLRALDGPQDINFEADRTADQALVSVLRSDWRSLVNRHDLQYAAYYRDWALVCAGDALGDRLISPHLVGVVAAAKRAMYHDIAFRLRTTVASLAEPLQSIGLSGLTRLVLDVQEGAVYIHWLGEGEGDFVLGVTLDQFEVANAETRLRELVRGIAAAGS
;
A
#
# COMPACT_ATOMS: atom_id res chain seq x y z
N MET A 1 -49.68 -0.39 -8.95
CA MET A 1 -49.44 0.26 -7.65
C MET A 1 -48.05 -0.16 -7.23
N THR A 2 -47.13 0.78 -7.37
CA THR A 2 -45.69 0.61 -7.22
C THR A 2 -45.34 0.99 -5.80
N GLU A 3 -44.81 0.06 -5.01
CA GLU A 3 -44.32 0.37 -3.66
C GLU A 3 -42.79 0.35 -3.72
N GLN A 4 -42.23 1.54 -3.93
CA GLN A 4 -40.81 1.82 -3.73
C GLN A 4 -40.53 1.72 -2.23
N ALA A 5 -39.82 0.66 -1.82
CA ALA A 5 -39.12 0.63 -0.55
C ALA A 5 -37.94 1.62 -0.65
N GLY A 6 -38.11 2.77 -0.01
CA GLY A 6 -37.04 3.75 0.17
C GLY A 6 -35.91 3.15 1.00
N LEU A 7 -34.73 3.07 0.40
CA LEU A 7 -33.45 2.95 1.10
C LEU A 7 -33.17 4.30 1.74
N ASP A 8 -33.76 4.52 2.91
CA ASP A 8 -33.52 5.69 3.75
C ASP A 8 -32.63 5.30 4.93
N GLY A 9 -31.69 6.19 5.27
CA GLY A 9 -30.94 6.13 6.52
C GLY A 9 -29.52 5.58 6.45
N SER A 10 -28.60 6.35 5.85
CA SER A 10 -27.18 6.35 6.23
C SER A 10 -27.08 6.62 7.75
N ALA A 11 -27.13 5.57 8.56
CA ALA A 11 -26.75 5.64 9.95
C ALA A 11 -25.25 5.95 9.97
N ARG A 12 -24.90 7.23 10.09
CA ARG A 12 -23.51 7.64 10.29
C ARG A 12 -22.95 6.84 11.44
N THR A 13 -21.98 5.98 11.16
CA THR A 13 -21.27 5.21 12.18
C THR A 13 -20.75 6.20 13.23
N ARG A 14 -21.29 6.12 14.45
CA ARG A 14 -20.78 6.92 15.55
C ARG A 14 -19.37 6.41 15.82
N ALA A 15 -18.36 7.28 15.70
CA ALA A 15 -16.98 6.95 16.05
C ALA A 15 -16.68 7.42 17.48
N GLU A 16 -15.89 6.63 18.22
CA GLU A 16 -15.39 6.96 19.55
C GLU A 16 -13.86 7.09 19.56
N LEU A 17 -13.34 7.79 20.57
CA LEU A 17 -11.91 8.06 20.75
C LEU A 17 -11.44 7.39 22.05
N LEU A 18 -10.41 6.57 21.94
CA LEU A 18 -9.68 5.97 23.04
C LEU A 18 -8.35 6.72 23.19
N LYS A 19 -8.01 7.14 24.41
CA LYS A 19 -6.78 7.88 24.73
C LYS A 19 -5.91 7.04 25.65
N ALA A 20 -4.60 7.07 25.46
CA ALA A 20 -3.64 6.49 26.41
C ALA A 20 -3.45 7.39 27.64
N ASP A 21 -3.04 6.81 28.76
CA ASP A 21 -2.84 7.55 30.02
C ASP A 21 -1.79 8.67 29.91
N HIS A 22 -0.80 8.54 29.02
CA HIS A 22 0.20 9.58 28.78
C HIS A 22 -0.30 10.71 27.85
N TRP A 23 -1.55 10.63 27.39
CA TRP A 23 -2.18 11.69 26.61
C TRP A 23 -2.35 12.96 27.43
N THR A 24 -1.93 14.09 26.88
CA THR A 24 -2.27 15.42 27.39
C THR A 24 -3.14 16.12 26.37
N ASP A 25 -4.23 16.75 26.81
CA ASP A 25 -5.27 17.28 25.91
C ASP A 25 -4.72 18.29 24.87
N ASP A 26 -3.65 19.03 25.17
CA ASP A 26 -3.15 20.04 24.22
C ASP A 26 -2.29 19.48 23.07
N ALA A 27 -1.67 18.30 23.21
CA ALA A 27 -0.59 17.88 22.31
C ALA A 27 -1.07 17.27 20.98
N TYR A 28 -2.19 16.55 20.98
CA TYR A 28 -2.64 15.73 19.85
C TYR A 28 -4.15 15.83 19.56
N ASP A 29 -4.86 16.74 20.22
CA ASP A 29 -6.30 16.91 20.06
C ASP A 29 -6.70 17.21 18.61
N GLU A 30 -5.88 17.93 17.85
CA GLU A 30 -6.15 18.22 16.44
C GLU A 30 -5.99 16.96 15.55
N PHE A 31 -5.04 16.09 15.87
CA PHE A 31 -4.84 14.82 15.16
C PHE A 31 -6.05 13.92 15.39
N ALA A 32 -6.43 13.74 16.66
CA ALA A 32 -7.60 12.96 17.04
C ALA A 32 -8.89 13.49 16.41
N ARG A 33 -9.07 14.81 16.37
CA ARG A 33 -10.23 15.46 15.73
C ARG A 33 -10.32 15.16 14.24
N ARG A 34 -9.19 15.18 13.52
CA ARG A 34 -9.12 14.84 12.09
C ARG A 34 -9.42 13.37 11.85
N CYS A 35 -8.80 12.47 12.61
CA CYS A 35 -9.10 11.03 12.53
C CYS A 35 -10.57 10.72 12.84
N LEU A 36 -11.17 11.36 13.85
CA LEU A 36 -12.62 11.23 14.14
C LEU A 36 -13.49 11.74 13.00
N ALA A 37 -13.14 12.86 12.39
CA ALA A 37 -13.88 13.43 11.27
C ALA A 37 -13.80 12.54 10.03
N ALA A 38 -12.64 11.95 9.76
CA ALA A 38 -12.41 10.99 8.69
C ALA A 38 -13.21 9.70 8.92
N ALA A 39 -13.07 9.08 10.09
CA ALA A 39 -13.77 7.86 10.48
C ALA A 39 -15.30 7.96 10.30
N ARG A 40 -15.91 9.10 10.64
CA ARG A 40 -17.36 9.32 10.50
C ARG A 40 -17.85 9.36 9.05
N LYS A 41 -16.96 9.61 8.08
CA LYS A 41 -17.27 9.72 6.65
C LYS A 41 -16.94 8.43 5.89
N THR A 42 -16.10 7.58 6.46
CA THR A 42 -15.59 6.39 5.78
C THR A 42 -16.45 5.17 6.13
N PRO A 43 -17.10 4.55 5.14
CA PRO A 43 -17.82 3.30 5.39
C PRO A 43 -16.82 2.18 5.73
N LEU A 44 -17.27 1.19 6.50
CA LEU A 44 -16.54 -0.08 6.72
C LEU A 44 -15.12 0.06 7.31
N PHE A 45 -14.77 1.21 7.89
CA PHE A 45 -13.54 1.34 8.66
C PHE A 45 -13.67 0.53 9.97
N ARG A 46 -12.60 -0.16 10.37
CA ARG A 46 -12.55 -0.85 11.67
C ARG A 46 -11.84 -0.01 12.73
N GLY A 47 -10.74 0.66 12.39
CA GLY A 47 -10.03 1.50 13.34
C GLY A 47 -8.92 2.32 12.71
N ILE A 48 -8.53 3.40 13.40
CA ILE A 48 -7.36 4.24 13.10
C ILE A 48 -6.62 4.47 14.42
N ALA A 49 -5.33 4.20 14.47
CA ALA A 49 -4.48 4.44 15.63
C ALA A 49 -3.31 5.36 15.26
N HIS A 50 -2.96 6.26 16.16
CA HIS A 50 -1.78 7.11 16.04
C HIS A 50 -0.66 6.60 16.93
N PHE A 51 0.56 6.68 16.40
CA PHE A 51 1.75 6.26 17.11
C PHE A 51 2.80 7.36 17.14
N SER A 52 3.37 7.59 18.32
CA SER A 52 4.60 8.38 18.53
C SER A 52 5.71 7.47 19.02
N ASN A 53 6.80 7.35 18.25
CA ASN A 53 7.94 6.49 18.56
C ASN A 53 7.51 5.04 18.90
N ASN A 54 6.56 4.51 18.12
CA ASN A 54 5.95 3.18 18.28
C ASN A 54 5.07 2.99 19.53
N ILE A 55 4.77 4.05 20.27
CA ILE A 55 3.82 4.05 21.39
C ILE A 55 2.47 4.54 20.85
N VAL A 56 1.37 3.83 21.14
CA VAL A 56 0.03 4.30 20.73
C VAL A 56 -0.37 5.47 21.61
N ASP A 57 -0.76 6.58 21.00
CA ASP A 57 -1.24 7.75 21.76
C ASP A 57 -2.77 7.75 21.85
N PHE A 58 -3.44 7.42 20.75
CA PHE A 58 -4.89 7.29 20.68
C PHE A 58 -5.32 6.31 19.59
N ALA A 59 -6.58 5.87 19.69
CA ALA A 59 -7.26 5.12 18.66
C ALA A 59 -8.68 5.64 18.45
N VAL A 60 -9.16 5.57 17.20
CA VAL A 60 -10.52 5.89 16.78
C VAL A 60 -11.14 4.64 16.18
N ARG A 61 -12.33 4.26 16.65
CA ARG A 61 -13.06 3.08 16.16
C ARG A 61 -14.57 3.34 16.13
N PRO A 62 -15.38 2.50 15.45
CA PRO A 62 -16.83 2.53 15.60
C PRO A 62 -17.24 2.34 17.07
N ALA A 63 -18.21 3.12 17.53
CA ALA A 63 -18.69 3.06 18.91
C ALA A 63 -19.32 1.69 19.19
N GLY A 64 -18.88 1.06 20.27
CA GLY A 64 -19.32 -0.29 20.64
C GLY A 64 -18.75 -1.41 19.78
N ALA A 65 -17.73 -1.14 18.96
CA ALA A 65 -16.98 -2.19 18.29
C ALA A 65 -16.25 -3.06 19.32
N ASP A 66 -16.29 -4.38 19.12
CA ASP A 66 -15.48 -5.31 19.91
C ASP A 66 -13.99 -4.99 19.74
N PRO A 67 -13.17 -5.04 20.80
CA PRO A 67 -11.73 -4.89 20.69
C PRO A 67 -11.13 -5.89 19.70
N PHE A 68 -9.99 -5.56 19.09
CA PHE A 68 -9.27 -6.54 18.28
C PHE A 68 -8.93 -7.79 19.12
N PRO A 69 -8.94 -8.99 18.51
CA PRO A 69 -8.63 -10.22 19.23
C PRO A 69 -7.26 -10.13 19.91
N ALA A 70 -7.22 -10.26 21.23
CA ALA A 70 -5.96 -10.28 21.95
C ALA A 70 -5.30 -11.65 21.73
N ALA A 71 -4.33 -11.74 20.81
CA ALA A 71 -3.47 -12.92 20.74
C ALA A 71 -2.73 -13.06 22.09
N GLY A 72 -3.17 -13.98 22.95
CA GLY A 72 -2.58 -14.24 24.28
C GLY A 72 -2.80 -13.15 25.34
N GLY A 73 -3.89 -12.36 25.27
CA GLY A 73 -4.12 -11.19 26.12
C GLY A 73 -3.98 -11.42 27.63
N LEU A 74 -3.08 -10.64 28.25
CA LEU A 74 -3.09 -10.44 29.71
C LEU A 74 -4.25 -9.46 30.07
N PRO A 75 -4.89 -9.58 31.24
CA PRO A 75 -6.07 -8.80 31.63
C PRO A 75 -5.86 -7.29 31.84
N TRP A 76 -4.66 -6.76 31.60
CA TRP A 76 -4.22 -5.45 32.11
C TRP A 76 -3.96 -4.41 31.02
N ASP A 77 -4.24 -4.72 29.76
CA ASP A 77 -4.00 -3.76 28.68
C ASP A 77 -5.12 -2.71 28.66
N GLU A 78 -4.73 -1.43 28.66
CA GLU A 78 -5.66 -0.34 28.36
C GLU A 78 -6.35 -0.58 27.01
N GLU A 79 -7.58 -0.09 26.88
CA GLU A 79 -8.38 -0.36 25.68
C GLU A 79 -7.71 0.18 24.40
N VAL A 80 -7.06 1.33 24.50
CA VAL A 80 -6.27 1.93 23.41
C VAL A 80 -5.06 1.07 23.03
N GLU A 81 -4.45 0.37 23.98
CA GLU A 81 -3.31 -0.53 23.75
C GLU A 81 -3.75 -1.80 23.02
N THR A 82 -4.91 -2.33 23.40
CA THR A 82 -5.54 -3.45 22.69
C THR A 82 -5.87 -3.04 21.25
N GLU A 83 -6.44 -1.85 21.06
CA GLU A 83 -6.82 -1.35 19.75
C GLU A 83 -5.59 -1.01 18.87
N GLY A 84 -4.50 -0.51 19.46
CA GLY A 84 -3.26 -0.16 18.78
C GLY A 84 -2.34 -1.35 18.48
N ARG A 85 -2.59 -2.53 19.05
CA ARG A 85 -1.70 -3.70 18.93
C ARG A 85 -1.43 -4.13 17.48
N PRO A 86 -2.43 -4.28 16.59
CA PRO A 86 -2.17 -4.63 15.19
C PRO A 86 -1.27 -3.60 14.50
N GLY A 87 -1.49 -2.31 14.80
CA GLY A 87 -0.66 -1.22 14.28
C GLY A 87 0.79 -1.31 14.73
N ARG A 88 1.07 -1.63 16.00
CA ARG A 88 2.44 -1.85 16.48
C ARG A 88 3.14 -3.00 15.77
N GLN A 89 2.43 -4.08 15.50
CA GLN A 89 3.00 -5.22 14.76
C GLN A 89 3.32 -4.82 13.31
N LEU A 90 2.40 -4.10 12.63
CA LEU A 90 2.68 -3.57 11.29
C LEU A 90 3.89 -2.62 11.29
N LEU A 91 4.04 -1.75 12.28
CA LEU A 91 5.17 -0.82 12.37
C LEU A 91 6.53 -1.54 12.44
N ARG A 92 6.60 -2.75 13.01
CA ARG A 92 7.81 -3.58 12.96
C ARG A 92 8.13 -4.01 11.53
N CYS A 93 7.13 -4.51 10.80
CA CYS A 93 7.28 -4.87 9.38
C CYS A 93 7.67 -3.65 8.52
N VAL A 94 7.10 -2.47 8.81
CA VAL A 94 7.45 -1.22 8.11
C VAL A 94 8.94 -0.87 8.27
N ALA A 95 9.54 -1.10 9.44
CA ALA A 95 10.98 -0.88 9.64
C ALA A 95 11.83 -1.83 8.77
N ASP A 96 11.41 -3.09 8.65
CA ASP A 96 12.06 -4.10 7.80
C ASP A 96 11.89 -3.76 6.30
N PHE A 97 10.71 -3.28 5.89
CA PHE A 97 10.49 -2.77 4.54
C PHE A 97 11.38 -1.57 4.24
N SER A 98 11.44 -0.58 5.14
CA SER A 98 12.32 0.59 4.96
C SER A 98 13.77 0.17 4.76
N THR A 99 14.28 -0.71 5.61
CA THR A 99 15.66 -1.23 5.50
C THR A 99 15.91 -1.94 4.17
N THR A 100 14.90 -2.66 3.66
CA THR A 100 14.98 -3.35 2.38
C THR A 100 14.98 -2.37 1.20
N LEU A 101 14.15 -1.32 1.27
CA LEU A 101 13.98 -0.30 0.24
C LEU A 101 15.09 0.75 0.20
N ASP A 102 15.82 0.98 1.31
CA ASP A 102 16.92 1.96 1.38
C ASP A 102 17.97 1.77 0.27
N ARG A 103 18.14 0.53 -0.21
CA ARG A 103 19.05 0.17 -1.31
C ARG A 103 18.66 0.75 -2.67
N LEU A 104 17.39 1.12 -2.85
CA LEU A 104 16.92 1.75 -4.08
C LEU A 104 17.29 3.22 -4.14
N GLU A 105 17.72 3.84 -3.03
CA GLU A 105 18.05 5.26 -2.93
C GLU A 105 16.87 6.19 -3.31
N THR A 106 15.64 5.75 -3.07
CA THR A 106 14.38 6.43 -3.48
C THR A 106 13.74 7.27 -2.37
N GLY A 107 14.51 7.61 -1.33
CA GLY A 107 14.04 8.30 -0.12
C GLY A 107 13.28 7.41 0.86
N TYR A 108 12.58 8.04 1.81
CA TYR A 108 11.91 7.35 2.93
C TYR A 108 10.63 6.62 2.52
N LEU A 109 10.34 5.48 3.15
CA LEU A 109 9.04 4.81 3.10
C LEU A 109 7.96 5.67 3.78
N MET A 110 6.92 6.04 3.04
CA MET A 110 5.88 6.98 3.46
C MET A 110 4.54 6.29 3.69
N ARG A 111 4.20 5.29 2.86
CA ARG A 111 2.95 4.54 2.96
C ARG A 111 3.17 3.05 2.72
N VAL A 112 2.43 2.23 3.46
CA VAL A 112 2.30 0.79 3.21
C VAL A 112 0.81 0.48 3.17
N LEU A 113 0.35 -0.13 2.08
CA LEU A 113 -1.01 -0.68 1.97
C LEU A 113 -0.89 -2.19 1.77
N ALA A 114 -1.30 -2.97 2.77
CA ALA A 114 -1.35 -4.42 2.72
C ALA A 114 -2.81 -4.87 2.60
N VAL A 115 -3.19 -5.43 1.45
CA VAL A 115 -4.55 -5.84 1.11
C VAL A 115 -4.64 -7.35 1.06
N THR A 116 -5.70 -7.86 1.64
CA THR A 116 -6.01 -9.28 1.75
C THR A 116 -7.35 -9.58 1.09
N THR A 117 -7.77 -10.84 1.06
CA THR A 117 -9.10 -11.22 0.54
C THR A 117 -10.26 -10.71 1.40
N GLY A 118 -10.01 -10.34 2.67
CA GLY A 118 -11.05 -9.91 3.62
C GLY A 118 -10.94 -8.48 4.12
N GLY A 119 -10.01 -7.67 3.60
CA GLY A 119 -9.78 -6.31 4.09
C GLY A 119 -8.34 -5.85 3.92
N ALA A 120 -7.94 -4.81 4.66
CA ALA A 120 -6.60 -4.23 4.52
C ALA A 120 -6.09 -3.55 5.80
N MET A 121 -4.78 -3.43 5.88
CA MET A 121 -4.10 -2.51 6.78
C MET A 121 -3.38 -1.43 5.98
N HIS A 122 -3.45 -0.19 6.47
CA HIS A 122 -2.77 0.96 5.88
C HIS A 122 -1.90 1.63 6.93
N TYR A 123 -0.64 1.91 6.58
CA TYR A 123 0.28 2.75 7.33
C TYR A 123 0.54 4.03 6.53
N GLY A 124 0.48 5.18 7.21
CA GLY A 124 0.83 6.48 6.66
C GLY A 124 1.72 7.28 7.60
N ARG A 125 2.85 7.77 7.08
CA ARG A 125 3.83 8.57 7.83
C ARG A 125 3.36 10.03 7.94
N LEU A 126 3.31 10.55 9.17
CA LEU A 126 3.04 11.97 9.41
C LEU A 126 4.33 12.78 9.45
N LYS A 127 5.34 12.30 10.17
CA LYS A 127 6.73 12.80 10.17
C LYS A 127 7.64 11.75 10.79
N ARG A 128 8.92 12.05 11.01
CA ARG A 128 9.82 11.13 11.69
C ARG A 128 9.28 10.74 13.07
N GLY A 129 9.06 9.45 13.28
CA GLY A 129 8.54 8.90 14.53
C GLY A 129 7.06 9.14 14.80
N GLN A 130 6.29 9.68 13.85
CA GLN A 130 4.84 9.83 13.98
C GLN A 130 4.11 9.26 12.78
N HIS A 131 3.11 8.42 13.06
CA HIS A 131 2.47 7.58 12.06
C HIS A 131 1.00 7.37 12.39
N LEU A 132 0.18 7.17 11.37
CA LEU A 132 -1.16 6.60 11.49
C LEU A 132 -1.16 5.18 10.94
N VAL A 133 -1.89 4.29 11.60
CA VAL A 133 -2.24 2.98 11.07
C VAL A 133 -3.75 2.83 11.08
N SER A 134 -4.33 2.32 10.01
CA SER A 134 -5.75 2.01 9.96
C SER A 134 -6.02 0.61 9.42
N VAL A 135 -7.22 0.14 9.71
CA VAL A 135 -7.67 -1.21 9.38
C VAL A 135 -9.09 -1.14 8.83
N THR A 136 -9.35 -1.94 7.79
CA THR A 136 -10.69 -2.40 7.42
C THR A 136 -10.73 -3.92 7.42
N LEU A 137 -11.86 -4.48 7.86
CA LEU A 137 -12.14 -5.92 7.85
C LEU A 137 -13.20 -6.26 6.79
N ALA A 138 -13.32 -5.41 5.77
CA ALA A 138 -14.21 -5.60 4.63
C ALA A 138 -13.41 -5.37 3.34
N ASP A 139 -13.54 -6.29 2.40
CA ASP A 139 -12.84 -6.26 1.11
C ASP A 139 -13.29 -5.07 0.23
N ASP A 140 -14.59 -4.79 0.21
CA ASP A 140 -15.20 -3.63 -0.45
C ASP A 140 -14.92 -2.29 0.26
N GLY A 141 -14.38 -2.33 1.49
CA GLY A 141 -13.94 -1.17 2.25
C GLY A 141 -12.53 -0.68 1.94
N VAL A 142 -11.73 -1.45 1.20
CA VAL A 142 -10.28 -1.20 1.02
C VAL A 142 -9.98 0.12 0.31
N ASP A 143 -10.63 0.40 -0.81
CA ASP A 143 -10.37 1.62 -1.58
C ASP A 143 -10.83 2.88 -0.80
N ALA A 144 -11.92 2.77 -0.03
CA ALA A 144 -12.39 3.85 0.84
C ALA A 144 -11.43 4.10 2.02
N LEU A 145 -10.86 3.04 2.61
CA LEU A 145 -9.84 3.13 3.65
C LEU A 145 -8.58 3.83 3.12
N ASP A 146 -8.07 3.40 1.97
CA ASP A 146 -6.84 3.94 1.38
C ASP A 146 -7.00 5.43 1.04
N TRP A 147 -8.11 5.79 0.38
CA TRP A 147 -8.39 7.19 0.05
C TRP A 147 -8.50 8.07 1.31
N MET A 148 -9.22 7.59 2.33
CA MET A 148 -9.37 8.28 3.62
C MET A 148 -8.03 8.50 4.31
N MET A 149 -7.17 7.49 4.34
CA MET A 149 -5.88 7.59 5.00
C MET A 149 -4.96 8.57 4.30
N ASN A 150 -4.90 8.53 2.96
CA ASN A 150 -4.08 9.45 2.19
C ASN A 150 -4.51 10.91 2.44
N ASP A 151 -5.82 11.19 2.44
CA ASP A 151 -6.33 12.54 2.75
C ASP A 151 -6.10 12.96 4.20
N THR A 152 -6.30 12.05 5.15
CA THR A 152 -6.12 12.35 6.58
C THR A 152 -4.66 12.66 6.90
N VAL A 153 -3.73 11.91 6.31
CA VAL A 153 -2.29 12.16 6.46
C VAL A 153 -1.91 13.49 5.83
N ALA A 154 -2.37 13.78 4.60
CA ALA A 154 -2.11 15.07 3.94
C ALA A 154 -2.65 16.25 4.76
N ASP A 155 -3.91 16.20 5.21
CA ASP A 155 -4.53 17.26 6.01
C ASP A 155 -3.80 17.47 7.35
N ILE A 156 -3.40 16.41 8.06
CA ILE A 156 -2.62 16.57 9.30
C ILE A 156 -1.24 17.20 9.01
N ARG A 157 -0.56 16.73 7.95
CA ARG A 157 0.77 17.25 7.58
C ARG A 157 0.71 18.74 7.26
N GLU A 158 -0.23 19.15 6.42
CA GLU A 158 -0.32 20.54 5.96
C GLU A 158 -0.89 21.46 7.05
N ALA A 159 -2.05 21.09 7.63
CA ALA A 159 -2.79 21.98 8.51
C ALA A 159 -2.24 22.03 9.94
N VAL A 160 -1.62 20.94 10.41
CA VAL A 160 -1.17 20.83 11.82
C VAL A 160 0.35 20.83 11.93
N LEU A 161 1.05 20.09 11.06
CA LEU A 161 2.51 19.99 11.11
C LEU A 161 3.23 21.04 10.25
N HIS A 162 2.50 21.78 9.40
CA HIS A 162 3.04 22.74 8.43
C HIS A 162 4.13 22.13 7.54
N GLN A 163 3.93 20.87 7.14
CA GLN A 163 4.77 20.14 6.21
C GLN A 163 4.04 19.96 4.87
N PRO A 164 4.76 19.93 3.73
CA PRO A 164 4.14 19.66 2.44
C PRO A 164 3.47 18.28 2.39
N ASP A 165 2.43 18.16 1.56
CA ASP A 165 1.89 16.86 1.16
C ASP A 165 2.99 16.01 0.49
N GLU A 166 2.98 14.72 0.82
CA GLU A 166 3.84 13.70 0.22
C GLU A 166 3.13 12.93 -0.90
N HIS A 167 1.89 13.31 -1.20
CA HIS A 167 1.04 12.74 -2.25
C HIS A 167 0.97 11.21 -2.12
N LEU A 168 0.61 10.71 -0.94
CA LEU A 168 0.46 9.27 -0.72
C LEU A 168 -0.59 8.69 -1.69
N GLY A 169 -0.23 7.62 -2.40
CA GLY A 169 -1.05 7.08 -3.50
C GLY A 169 -1.00 7.88 -4.81
N GLY A 170 -0.22 8.95 -4.87
CA GLY A 170 -0.06 9.83 -6.03
C GLY A 170 -1.05 10.98 -6.13
N ASP A 171 -0.95 11.75 -7.22
CA ASP A 171 -1.86 12.87 -7.45
C ASP A 171 -3.19 12.38 -7.98
N LYS A 172 -4.22 12.50 -7.14
CA LYS A 172 -5.59 12.08 -7.42
C LYS A 172 -6.21 12.77 -8.64
N ASN A 173 -5.68 13.94 -9.03
CA ASN A 173 -6.18 14.70 -10.16
C ASN A 173 -5.40 14.42 -11.45
N ARG A 174 -4.34 13.60 -11.40
CA ARG A 174 -3.49 13.33 -12.55
C ARG A 174 -4.15 12.28 -13.46
N PRO A 175 -4.58 12.66 -14.67
CA PRO A 175 -5.29 11.73 -15.54
C PRO A 175 -4.35 10.65 -16.08
N LEU A 176 -4.87 9.41 -16.17
CA LEU A 176 -4.16 8.32 -16.84
C LEU A 176 -3.90 8.68 -18.30
N ARG A 177 -2.63 8.68 -18.69
CA ARG A 177 -2.20 9.03 -20.05
C ARG A 177 -2.52 7.90 -21.04
N ALA A 178 -3.11 8.22 -22.19
CA ALA A 178 -3.19 7.25 -23.28
C ALA A 178 -1.79 6.98 -23.86
N LEU A 179 -1.47 5.71 -24.15
CA LEU A 179 -0.21 5.33 -24.77
C LEU A 179 -0.38 5.23 -26.29
N ASP A 180 0.51 5.88 -27.03
CA ASP A 180 0.52 5.88 -28.49
C ASP A 180 1.18 4.61 -29.03
N GLY A 181 0.49 3.47 -28.91
CA GLY A 181 0.93 2.18 -29.42
C GLY A 181 2.01 1.49 -28.56
N PRO A 182 2.71 0.49 -29.13
CA PRO A 182 3.71 -0.27 -28.41
C PRO A 182 4.88 0.60 -27.94
N GLN A 183 5.26 0.40 -26.69
CA GLN A 183 6.35 1.13 -26.04
C GLN A 183 7.70 0.50 -26.35
N ASP A 184 8.73 1.34 -26.48
CA ASP A 184 10.12 0.90 -26.59
C ASP A 184 10.65 0.57 -25.18
N ILE A 185 10.61 -0.72 -24.85
CA ILE A 185 11.04 -1.24 -23.56
C ILE A 185 12.16 -2.26 -23.74
N ASN A 186 13.05 -2.31 -22.75
CA ASN A 186 13.88 -3.49 -22.56
C ASN A 186 13.00 -4.61 -22.00
N PHE A 187 13.04 -5.80 -22.61
CA PHE A 187 12.27 -6.95 -22.14
C PHE A 187 13.17 -8.18 -22.08
N GLU A 188 13.20 -8.82 -20.91
CA GLU A 188 13.97 -10.02 -20.63
C GLU A 188 13.06 -11.13 -20.09
N ALA A 189 13.42 -12.37 -20.42
CA ALA A 189 12.72 -13.56 -19.94
C ALA A 189 13.73 -14.61 -19.54
N ASP A 190 13.40 -15.41 -18.53
CA ASP A 190 14.20 -16.55 -18.14
C ASP A 190 14.24 -17.57 -19.29
N ARG A 191 15.40 -18.19 -19.51
CA ARG A 191 15.61 -19.14 -20.62
C ARG A 191 14.84 -20.44 -20.45
N THR A 192 14.43 -20.75 -19.23
CA THR A 192 13.66 -21.96 -18.89
C THR A 192 12.16 -21.71 -18.90
N ALA A 193 11.71 -20.45 -19.03
CA ALA A 193 10.31 -20.11 -19.11
C ALA A 193 9.65 -20.62 -20.40
N ASP A 194 8.35 -20.89 -20.34
CA ASP A 194 7.54 -21.24 -21.51
C ASP A 194 7.54 -20.09 -22.53
N GLN A 195 8.14 -20.35 -23.69
CA GLN A 195 8.32 -19.34 -24.74
C GLN A 195 6.99 -18.92 -25.38
N ALA A 196 5.97 -19.78 -25.38
CA ALA A 196 4.66 -19.41 -25.89
C ALA A 196 3.99 -18.38 -24.96
N LEU A 197 4.00 -18.66 -23.66
CA LEU A 197 3.53 -17.72 -22.63
C LEU A 197 4.31 -16.40 -22.68
N VAL A 198 5.65 -16.46 -22.69
CA VAL A 198 6.52 -15.27 -22.75
C VAL A 198 6.23 -14.41 -23.99
N SER A 199 5.89 -15.02 -25.13
CA SER A 199 5.52 -14.27 -26.34
C SER A 199 4.22 -13.47 -26.16
N VAL A 200 3.23 -14.03 -25.48
CA VAL A 200 1.97 -13.34 -25.15
C VAL A 200 2.27 -12.21 -24.16
N LEU A 201 2.96 -12.50 -23.06
CA LEU A 201 3.30 -11.52 -22.02
C LEU A 201 4.12 -10.35 -22.57
N ARG A 202 5.04 -10.59 -23.51
CA ARG A 202 5.82 -9.52 -24.14
C ARG A 202 4.95 -8.47 -24.83
N SER A 203 3.82 -8.87 -25.41
CA SER A 203 2.87 -7.93 -26.02
C SER A 203 2.23 -7.04 -24.95
N ASP A 204 1.77 -7.65 -23.85
CA ASP A 204 1.12 -6.93 -22.75
C ASP A 204 2.08 -5.93 -22.09
N TRP A 205 3.33 -6.36 -21.82
CA TRP A 205 4.37 -5.47 -21.29
C TRP A 205 4.61 -4.26 -22.19
N ARG A 206 4.70 -4.46 -23.51
CA ARG A 206 4.87 -3.35 -24.47
C ARG A 206 3.66 -2.42 -24.53
N SER A 207 2.49 -2.86 -24.11
CA SER A 207 1.27 -2.04 -24.09
C SER A 207 1.07 -1.27 -22.79
N LEU A 208 1.73 -1.68 -21.69
CA LEU A 208 1.47 -1.17 -20.34
C LEU A 208 2.70 -0.56 -19.66
N VAL A 209 3.89 -1.16 -19.81
CA VAL A 209 5.14 -0.62 -19.25
C VAL A 209 5.62 0.52 -20.13
N ASN A 210 5.87 1.68 -19.52
CA ASN A 210 6.19 2.91 -20.22
C ASN A 210 6.97 3.89 -19.33
N ARG A 211 7.46 4.98 -19.91
CA ARG A 211 8.27 5.97 -19.19
C ARG A 211 7.49 6.95 -18.29
N HIS A 212 6.17 6.97 -18.34
CA HIS A 212 5.38 8.01 -17.66
C HIS A 212 4.92 7.57 -16.28
N ASP A 213 4.39 6.36 -16.15
CA ASP A 213 3.77 5.92 -14.89
C ASP A 213 4.32 4.56 -14.40
N LEU A 214 4.28 3.49 -15.19
CA LEU A 214 4.79 2.15 -14.83
C LEU A 214 6.11 1.88 -15.54
N GLN A 215 7.23 2.28 -14.93
CA GLN A 215 8.57 2.19 -15.56
C GLN A 215 9.20 0.80 -15.52
N TYR A 216 8.78 -0.07 -14.61
CA TYR A 216 9.29 -1.44 -14.52
C TYR A 216 8.17 -2.38 -14.05
N ALA A 217 8.09 -3.56 -14.65
CA ALA A 217 7.28 -4.65 -14.15
C ALA A 217 7.97 -6.01 -14.37
N ALA A 218 7.81 -6.93 -13.43
CA ALA A 218 8.36 -8.27 -13.48
C ALA A 218 7.37 -9.29 -12.94
N TYR A 219 7.23 -10.42 -13.64
CA TYR A 219 6.42 -11.56 -13.23
C TYR A 219 7.32 -12.64 -12.64
N TYR A 220 6.95 -13.11 -11.45
CA TYR A 220 7.62 -14.16 -10.71
C TYR A 220 6.68 -15.34 -10.47
N ARG A 221 7.25 -16.54 -10.52
CA ARG A 221 6.62 -17.80 -10.10
C ARG A 221 7.47 -18.39 -8.98
N ASP A 222 6.88 -18.58 -7.81
CA ASP A 222 7.60 -19.07 -6.62
C ASP A 222 8.90 -18.29 -6.33
N TRP A 223 8.87 -16.97 -6.48
CA TRP A 223 10.03 -16.07 -6.37
C TRP A 223 11.14 -16.26 -7.43
N ALA A 224 10.93 -17.12 -8.43
CA ALA A 224 11.78 -17.22 -9.60
C ALA A 224 11.27 -16.28 -10.70
N LEU A 225 12.17 -15.51 -11.30
CA LEU A 225 11.83 -14.60 -12.38
C LEU A 225 11.35 -15.38 -13.62
N VAL A 226 10.18 -15.02 -14.15
CA VAL A 226 9.69 -15.53 -15.43
C VAL A 226 10.06 -14.55 -16.55
N CYS A 227 9.65 -13.29 -16.39
CA CYS A 227 10.02 -12.20 -17.30
C CYS A 227 9.96 -10.84 -16.61
N ALA A 228 10.69 -9.88 -17.16
CA ALA A 228 10.66 -8.48 -16.75
C ALA A 228 10.73 -7.57 -17.97
N GLY A 229 10.19 -6.36 -17.83
CA GLY A 229 10.39 -5.31 -18.81
C GLY A 229 10.35 -3.93 -18.20
N ASP A 230 11.08 -3.00 -18.84
CA ASP A 230 11.34 -1.68 -18.28
C ASP A 230 11.58 -0.60 -19.35
N ALA A 231 11.23 0.63 -18.98
CA ALA A 231 11.47 1.84 -19.77
C ALA A 231 12.70 2.63 -19.27
N LEU A 232 13.61 2.02 -18.49
CA LEU A 232 14.73 2.72 -17.83
C LEU A 232 15.79 3.23 -18.82
N GLY A 233 15.75 2.75 -20.07
CA GLY A 233 16.59 3.24 -21.16
C GLY A 233 16.11 4.56 -21.79
N ASP A 234 14.89 5.01 -21.47
CA ASP A 234 14.34 6.25 -22.02
C ASP A 234 15.01 7.48 -21.38
N ARG A 235 15.30 8.50 -22.19
CA ARG A 235 15.97 9.73 -21.75
C ARG A 235 15.15 10.53 -20.74
N LEU A 236 13.82 10.41 -20.77
CA LEU A 236 12.94 11.07 -19.80
C LEU A 236 13.05 10.45 -18.40
N ILE A 237 13.53 9.20 -18.28
CA ILE A 237 13.76 8.53 -17.00
C ILE A 237 15.13 8.86 -16.40
N SER A 238 16.07 9.32 -17.22
CA SER A 238 17.45 9.58 -16.78
C SER A 238 17.59 10.47 -15.53
N PRO A 239 16.74 11.50 -15.29
CA PRO A 239 16.77 12.26 -14.05
C PRO A 239 16.49 11.45 -12.78
N HIS A 240 15.74 10.36 -12.86
CA HIS A 240 15.46 9.43 -11.75
C HIS A 240 16.57 8.39 -11.54
N LEU A 241 17.59 8.40 -12.40
CA LEU A 241 18.71 7.46 -12.41
C LEU A 241 20.05 8.17 -12.16
N VAL A 242 20.04 9.33 -11.50
CA VAL A 242 21.27 10.06 -11.17
C VAL A 242 22.16 9.17 -10.29
N GLY A 243 23.39 8.89 -10.76
CA GLY A 243 24.34 8.05 -10.04
C GLY A 243 24.22 6.54 -10.31
N VAL A 244 23.22 6.08 -11.06
CA VAL A 244 22.97 4.66 -11.34
C VAL A 244 22.64 4.42 -12.82
N VAL A 245 23.27 3.42 -13.44
CA VAL A 245 22.91 3.02 -14.81
C VAL A 245 21.68 2.11 -14.80
N ALA A 246 20.85 2.16 -15.86
CA ALA A 246 19.62 1.37 -15.97
C ALA A 246 19.82 -0.13 -15.66
N ALA A 247 20.91 -0.74 -16.15
CA ALA A 247 21.23 -2.14 -15.87
C ALA A 247 21.46 -2.43 -14.38
N ALA A 248 22.12 -1.52 -13.66
CA ALA A 248 22.31 -1.64 -12.22
C ALA A 248 20.99 -1.48 -11.47
N LYS A 249 20.12 -0.53 -11.89
CA LYS A 249 18.80 -0.35 -11.28
C LYS A 249 17.90 -1.59 -11.46
N ARG A 250 17.91 -2.23 -12.64
CA ARG A 250 17.22 -3.53 -12.85
C ARG A 250 17.72 -4.60 -11.89
N ALA A 251 19.03 -4.72 -11.73
CA ALA A 251 19.62 -5.69 -10.80
C ALA A 251 19.16 -5.44 -9.36
N MET A 252 18.99 -4.17 -8.95
CA MET A 252 18.42 -3.84 -7.65
C MET A 252 16.96 -4.27 -7.52
N TYR A 253 16.12 -4.09 -8.55
CA TYR A 253 14.73 -4.57 -8.52
C TYR A 253 14.64 -6.10 -8.46
N HIS A 254 15.55 -6.81 -9.10
CA HIS A 254 15.63 -8.27 -8.94
C HIS A 254 16.05 -8.68 -7.52
N ASP A 255 17.09 -8.04 -6.95
CA ASP A 255 17.53 -8.29 -5.57
C ASP A 255 16.43 -7.94 -4.56
N ILE A 256 15.64 -6.89 -4.81
CA ILE A 256 14.58 -6.48 -3.88
C ILE A 256 13.43 -7.48 -3.82
N ALA A 257 13.02 -8.05 -4.97
CA ALA A 257 12.03 -9.11 -4.99
C ALA A 257 12.45 -10.25 -4.05
N PHE A 258 13.69 -10.73 -4.17
CA PHE A 258 14.20 -11.79 -3.31
C PHE A 258 14.22 -11.42 -1.81
N ARG A 259 14.61 -10.19 -1.48
CA ARG A 259 14.68 -9.72 -0.08
C ARG A 259 13.30 -9.53 0.54
N LEU A 260 12.35 -9.02 -0.24
CA LEU A 260 10.99 -8.79 0.21
C LEU A 260 10.29 -10.09 0.60
N ARG A 261 10.74 -11.25 0.13
CA ARG A 261 10.21 -12.56 0.54
C ARG A 261 10.06 -12.72 2.05
N THR A 262 11.15 -12.50 2.79
CA THR A 262 11.14 -12.67 4.25
C THR A 262 10.29 -11.59 4.93
N THR A 263 10.34 -10.36 4.42
CA THR A 263 9.60 -9.22 4.97
C THR A 263 8.09 -9.32 4.71
N VAL A 264 7.69 -9.84 3.56
CA VAL A 264 6.29 -10.14 3.26
C VAL A 264 5.78 -11.26 4.16
N ALA A 265 6.57 -12.33 4.36
CA ALA A 265 6.18 -13.40 5.26
C ALA A 265 5.96 -12.91 6.70
N SER A 266 6.70 -11.88 7.15
CA SER A 266 6.50 -11.29 8.48
C SER A 266 5.20 -10.49 8.60
N LEU A 267 4.55 -10.09 7.49
CA LEU A 267 3.21 -9.49 7.51
C LEU A 267 2.10 -10.50 7.83
N ALA A 268 2.34 -11.80 7.69
CA ALA A 268 1.31 -12.80 7.93
C ALA A 268 0.80 -12.76 9.38
N GLU A 269 1.70 -12.60 10.35
CA GLU A 269 1.34 -12.53 11.78
C GLU A 269 0.45 -11.32 12.13
N PRO A 270 0.82 -10.05 11.81
CA PRO A 270 -0.05 -8.91 12.09
C PRO A 270 -1.42 -9.02 11.42
N LEU A 271 -1.46 -9.49 10.16
CA LEU A 271 -2.72 -9.65 9.43
C LEU A 271 -3.59 -10.72 10.08
N GLN A 272 -3.03 -11.90 10.39
CA GLN A 272 -3.78 -13.00 11.01
C GLN A 272 -4.29 -12.63 12.41
N SER A 273 -3.58 -11.78 13.15
CA SER A 273 -3.99 -11.33 14.49
C SER A 273 -5.34 -10.60 14.51
N ILE A 274 -5.75 -10.05 13.36
CA ILE A 274 -7.02 -9.34 13.17
C ILE A 274 -7.96 -10.09 12.21
N GLY A 275 -7.69 -11.38 11.93
CA GLY A 275 -8.52 -12.20 11.06
C GLY A 275 -8.34 -11.94 9.57
N LEU A 276 -7.30 -11.20 9.15
CA LEU A 276 -6.97 -10.99 7.75
C LEU A 276 -5.98 -12.06 7.27
N SER A 277 -6.17 -12.56 6.05
CA SER A 277 -5.33 -13.60 5.45
C SER A 277 -5.41 -13.58 3.93
N GLY A 278 -4.45 -14.22 3.25
CA GLY A 278 -4.41 -14.22 1.79
C GLY A 278 -4.07 -12.84 1.25
N LEU A 279 -2.82 -12.42 1.42
CA LEU A 279 -2.31 -11.16 0.88
C LEU A 279 -2.46 -11.16 -0.66
N THR A 280 -3.16 -10.18 -1.20
CA THR A 280 -3.45 -10.06 -2.64
C THR A 280 -2.74 -8.87 -3.27
N ARG A 281 -2.46 -7.82 -2.49
CA ARG A 281 -1.75 -6.62 -2.93
C ARG A 281 -0.93 -6.01 -1.80
N LEU A 282 0.29 -5.59 -2.12
CA LEU A 282 1.15 -4.79 -1.25
C LEU A 282 1.64 -3.57 -2.03
N VAL A 283 1.46 -2.38 -1.46
CA VAL A 283 1.96 -1.11 -2.02
C VAL A 283 2.92 -0.48 -1.02
N LEU A 284 4.10 -0.08 -1.49
CA LEU A 284 5.16 0.55 -0.71
C LEU A 284 5.53 1.88 -1.36
N ASP A 285 4.94 2.99 -0.90
CA ASP A 285 5.27 4.32 -1.43
C ASP A 285 6.52 4.86 -0.74
N VAL A 286 7.45 5.33 -1.54
CA VAL A 286 8.69 6.01 -1.15
C VAL A 286 8.68 7.43 -1.72
N GLN A 287 9.54 8.32 -1.24
CA GLN A 287 9.48 9.74 -1.64
C GLN A 287 9.55 9.98 -3.15
N GLU A 288 10.25 9.13 -3.89
CA GLU A 288 10.38 9.26 -5.34
C GLU A 288 9.35 8.45 -6.14
N GLY A 289 8.55 7.56 -5.55
CA GLY A 289 7.68 6.66 -6.31
C GLY A 289 7.13 5.51 -5.47
N ALA A 290 6.93 4.33 -6.06
CA ALA A 290 6.39 3.19 -5.31
C ALA A 290 6.81 1.84 -5.89
N VAL A 291 6.81 0.85 -5.01
CA VAL A 291 6.95 -0.58 -5.35
C VAL A 291 5.63 -1.28 -5.05
N TYR A 292 5.16 -2.07 -6.00
CA TYR A 292 3.92 -2.84 -5.89
C TYR A 292 4.22 -4.32 -5.96
N ILE A 293 3.47 -5.13 -5.22
CA ILE A 293 3.39 -6.58 -5.42
C ILE A 293 1.92 -6.96 -5.51
N HIS A 294 1.54 -7.65 -6.59
CA HIS A 294 0.21 -8.22 -6.79
C HIS A 294 0.31 -9.73 -6.94
N TRP A 295 -0.35 -10.48 -6.07
CA TRP A 295 -0.39 -11.94 -6.15
C TRP A 295 -1.43 -12.41 -7.17
N LEU A 296 -1.08 -13.45 -7.93
CA LEU A 296 -1.92 -14.10 -8.93
C LEU A 296 -2.64 -15.30 -8.28
N GLY A 297 -3.62 -15.01 -7.44
CA GLY A 297 -4.41 -16.02 -6.72
C GLY A 297 -4.55 -15.73 -5.23
N GLU A 298 -5.06 -16.71 -4.48
CA GLU A 298 -5.17 -16.64 -3.03
C GLU A 298 -3.88 -17.16 -2.37
N GLY A 299 -3.03 -16.26 -1.85
CA GLY A 299 -1.87 -16.61 -1.02
C GLY A 299 -0.50 -16.42 -1.68
N GLU A 300 0.53 -17.01 -1.07
CA GLU A 300 1.92 -16.94 -1.53
C GLU A 300 2.12 -17.86 -2.75
N GLY A 301 2.70 -17.33 -3.84
CA GLY A 301 2.88 -18.07 -5.09
C GLY A 301 3.35 -17.13 -6.21
N ASP A 302 2.64 -17.17 -7.33
CA ASP A 302 2.88 -16.32 -8.49
C ASP A 302 2.52 -14.85 -8.20
N PHE A 303 3.36 -13.91 -8.59
CA PHE A 303 3.10 -12.49 -8.36
C PHE A 303 3.74 -11.59 -9.43
N VAL A 304 3.22 -10.38 -9.55
CA VAL A 304 3.78 -9.32 -10.38
C VAL A 304 4.32 -8.22 -9.48
N LEU A 305 5.59 -7.90 -9.65
CA LEU A 305 6.22 -6.73 -9.05
C LEU A 305 6.16 -5.57 -10.05
N GLY A 306 5.71 -4.41 -9.62
CA GLY A 306 5.73 -3.17 -10.42
C GLY A 306 6.52 -2.08 -9.70
N VAL A 307 7.07 -1.13 -10.46
CA VAL A 307 7.72 0.06 -9.91
C VAL A 307 7.32 1.30 -10.70
N THR A 308 7.00 2.37 -9.96
CA THR A 308 6.99 3.74 -10.48
C THR A 308 8.13 4.56 -9.88
N LEU A 309 8.68 5.49 -10.68
CA LEU A 309 9.71 6.45 -10.28
C LEU A 309 9.19 7.89 -10.20
N ASP A 310 7.87 8.09 -10.32
CA ASP A 310 7.23 9.39 -10.10
C ASP A 310 6.13 9.22 -9.06
N GLN A 311 6.34 9.81 -7.87
CA GLN A 311 5.37 9.77 -6.77
C GLN A 311 3.99 10.27 -7.20
N PHE A 312 3.92 11.24 -8.11
CA PHE A 312 2.64 11.77 -8.58
C PHE A 312 1.87 10.80 -9.48
N GLU A 313 2.55 9.79 -10.05
CA GLU A 313 1.98 8.82 -10.98
C GLU A 313 1.64 7.48 -10.32
N VAL A 314 1.72 7.38 -8.98
CA VAL A 314 1.47 6.13 -8.22
C VAL A 314 0.11 5.50 -8.57
N ALA A 315 -0.99 6.24 -8.50
CA ALA A 315 -2.31 5.71 -8.88
C ALA A 315 -2.39 5.22 -10.35
N ASN A 316 -1.73 5.93 -11.28
CA ASN A 316 -1.72 5.56 -12.69
C ASN A 316 -0.90 4.29 -12.94
N ALA A 317 0.27 4.19 -12.29
CA ALA A 317 1.13 3.02 -12.36
C ALA A 317 0.42 1.79 -11.79
N GLU A 318 -0.29 1.92 -10.67
CA GLU A 318 -1.07 0.84 -10.09
C GLU A 318 -2.19 0.40 -11.03
N THR A 319 -2.89 1.35 -11.67
CA THR A 319 -3.96 1.05 -12.64
C THR A 319 -3.42 0.17 -13.77
N ARG A 320 -2.27 0.53 -14.37
CA ARG A 320 -1.64 -0.28 -15.42
C ARG A 320 -1.15 -1.62 -14.93
N LEU A 321 -0.60 -1.67 -13.72
CA LEU A 321 -0.13 -2.93 -13.14
C LEU A 321 -1.31 -3.89 -12.91
N ARG A 322 -2.47 -3.40 -12.46
CA ARG A 322 -3.68 -4.22 -12.35
C ARG A 322 -4.16 -4.73 -13.71
N GLU A 323 -4.06 -3.94 -14.77
CA GLU A 323 -4.33 -4.41 -16.14
C GLU A 323 -3.36 -5.51 -16.57
N LEU A 324 -2.07 -5.34 -16.27
CA LEU A 324 -1.03 -6.33 -16.56
C LEU A 324 -1.27 -7.66 -15.83
N VAL A 325 -1.60 -7.58 -14.54
CA VAL A 325 -1.97 -8.71 -13.67
C VAL A 325 -3.16 -9.48 -14.25
N ARG A 326 -4.20 -8.78 -14.73
CA ARG A 326 -5.36 -9.42 -15.39
C ARG A 326 -4.96 -10.13 -16.69
N GLY A 327 -4.08 -9.52 -17.49
CA GLY A 327 -3.54 -10.12 -18.71
C GLY A 327 -2.81 -11.44 -18.44
N ILE A 328 -1.95 -11.46 -17.42
CA ILE A 328 -1.20 -12.67 -17.03
C ILE A 328 -2.14 -13.76 -16.51
N ALA A 329 -3.10 -13.40 -15.65
CA ALA A 329 -4.08 -14.37 -15.12
C ALA A 329 -4.91 -15.01 -16.24
N ALA A 330 -5.28 -14.23 -17.27
CA ALA A 330 -6.00 -14.73 -18.43
C ALA A 330 -5.12 -15.61 -19.36
N ALA A 331 -3.82 -15.34 -19.44
CA ALA A 331 -2.89 -16.13 -20.26
C ALA A 331 -2.46 -17.45 -19.59
N GLY A 332 -2.53 -17.54 -18.26
CA GLY A 332 -2.19 -18.74 -17.48
C GLY A 332 -3.36 -19.70 -17.24
N SER A 333 -4.60 -19.29 -17.55
CA SER A 333 -5.82 -20.11 -17.45
C SER A 333 -6.04 -20.95 -18.69
#